data_AF-A0A674HGZ8-F1
#
_entry.id   AF-A0A674HGZ8-F1
#
_cell.length_a   1.000
_cell.length_b   1.000
_cell.length_c   1.000
_cell.angle_alpha   90.00
_cell.angle_beta   90.00
_cell.angle_gamma   90.00
#
_symmetry.space_group_name_H-M   'P 1'
#
loop_
_entity.id
_entity.type
_entity.pdbx_description
1 polymer ?
#
loop_
_entity_poly.entity_id
_entity_poly.type
_entity_poly.pdbx_seq_one_letter_code
_entity_poly.pdbx_strand_id
1 'polypeptide(L)'
;DRILSLATGIGSTSDVPPRYSTAKQQQGGSSATDGCREKPAAEFFFHNRAALSLPRCGQGTERFRSTHSRWWDDLALEPSCYRPVSFRSRIELGDVTPHNIKQLKRLNQVIFPVSYNDKFYKDVLEVGELAKLAYFNDIAVGAVCCRVDHSQNQKRLYIMTLGCLAPYRRLGIGTKMLNHVLNICEKDGTFDNIYLHVQISNESAIDFYRKFGFEIIETKKNYYKRIEPADAHVLQKNLKAPCLGQNADVQKTDN
;
A
#
# COMPACT_ATOMS: atom_id res chain seq x y z
N ASP A 1 -1.08 12.93 -4.47
CA ASP A 1 -1.72 11.67 -4.01
C ASP A 1 -0.80 10.44 -4.12
N ARG A 2 0.10 10.26 -3.14
CA ARG A 2 1.01 9.11 -3.02
C ARG A 2 0.80 8.46 -1.65
N ILE A 3 -0.13 7.52 -1.49
CA ILE A 3 -0.16 6.70 -0.26
C ILE A 3 0.98 5.68 -0.37
N LEU A 4 2.10 5.97 0.32
CA LEU A 4 3.34 5.19 0.33
C LEU A 4 3.96 5.23 1.73
N SER A 5 4.15 4.07 2.37
CA SER A 5 5.30 3.89 3.27
C SER A 5 6.55 3.68 2.41
N LEU A 6 7.67 4.28 2.77
CA LEU A 6 8.93 4.20 2.03
C LEU A 6 10.07 3.79 2.97
N ALA A 7 10.22 2.48 3.20
CA ALA A 7 11.36 1.99 3.95
C ALA A 7 12.68 2.11 3.17
N THR A 8 13.71 2.40 3.95
CA THR A 8 15.15 2.36 3.70
C THR A 8 15.62 1.42 2.58
N GLY A 9 16.62 1.91 1.83
CA GLY A 9 17.68 1.02 1.33
C GLY A 9 18.47 0.43 2.51
N ILE A 10 19.03 -0.77 2.34
CA ILE A 10 19.64 -1.57 3.40
C ILE A 10 20.64 -0.76 4.23
N GLY A 11 20.31 -0.52 5.50
CA GLY A 11 21.25 -0.03 6.50
C GLY A 11 22.17 -1.17 6.91
N SER A 12 23.48 -1.00 6.71
CA SER A 12 24.50 -1.94 7.16
C SER A 12 24.59 -1.93 8.68
N THR A 13 24.31 -3.06 9.32
CA THR A 13 24.72 -3.33 10.70
C THR A 13 26.25 -3.35 10.75
N SER A 14 26.83 -2.39 11.49
CA SER A 14 28.27 -2.15 11.49
C SER A 14 28.99 -2.95 12.58
N ASP A 15 29.13 -4.25 12.35
CA ASP A 15 30.10 -5.08 13.08
C ASP A 15 31.42 -5.15 12.31
N VAL A 16 32.53 -4.87 12.99
CA VAL A 16 33.89 -4.88 12.43
C VAL A 16 34.81 -5.61 13.41
N PRO A 17 35.30 -6.80 13.05
CA PRO A 17 36.76 -6.95 12.91
C PRO A 17 37.17 -8.02 11.86
N PRO A 18 38.48 -8.25 11.64
CA PRO A 18 39.54 -7.27 11.43
C PRO A 18 40.13 -7.40 10.00
N ARG A 19 41.12 -6.56 9.66
CA ARG A 19 41.80 -6.64 8.35
C ARG A 19 42.70 -7.87 8.25
N TYR A 20 42.72 -8.53 7.09
CA TYR A 20 43.90 -9.19 6.55
C TYR A 20 44.17 -8.73 5.11
N SER A 21 45.43 -8.75 4.70
CA SER A 21 45.90 -8.21 3.43
C SER A 21 46.59 -9.30 2.60
N THR A 22 46.22 -9.39 1.32
CA THR A 22 47.01 -9.99 0.25
C THR A 22 46.61 -9.35 -1.09
N ALA A 23 47.46 -9.45 -2.10
CA ALA A 23 47.40 -8.59 -3.29
C ALA A 23 47.57 -9.36 -4.61
N LYS A 24 47.36 -8.63 -5.73
CA LYS A 24 47.40 -9.09 -7.15
C LYS A 24 46.15 -9.90 -7.56
N GLN A 25 45.78 -9.99 -8.84
CA GLN A 25 46.53 -9.69 -10.07
C GLN A 25 45.65 -9.10 -11.20
N GLN A 26 46.26 -8.47 -12.19
CA GLN A 26 45.58 -7.90 -13.37
C GLN A 26 45.48 -8.92 -14.53
N GLN A 27 44.34 -8.91 -15.23
CA GLN A 27 44.13 -9.16 -16.68
C GLN A 27 42.60 -9.03 -16.94
N GLY A 28 42.07 -8.68 -18.12
CA GLY A 28 42.71 -8.38 -19.41
C GLY A 28 41.95 -9.04 -20.56
N GLY A 29 40.98 -8.33 -21.17
CA GLY A 29 40.14 -8.86 -22.26
C GLY A 29 39.25 -7.79 -22.91
N SER A 30 38.87 -7.97 -24.18
CA SER A 30 38.16 -6.99 -25.02
C SER A 30 37.22 -7.67 -26.04
N SER A 31 36.55 -6.88 -26.90
CA SER A 31 35.41 -7.20 -27.79
C SER A 31 34.09 -7.52 -27.04
N ALA A 32 32.90 -7.03 -27.42
CA ALA A 32 32.25 -6.75 -28.71
C ALA A 32 31.81 -8.02 -29.46
N THR A 33 30.67 -8.06 -30.17
CA THR A 33 29.61 -7.04 -30.38
C THR A 33 28.51 -7.18 -29.29
N ASP A 34 27.19 -6.87 -29.38
CA ASP A 34 26.31 -6.37 -30.45
C ASP A 34 25.08 -5.61 -29.88
N GLY A 35 24.14 -5.17 -30.73
CA GLY A 35 23.00 -4.32 -30.35
C GLY A 35 21.60 -4.84 -30.67
N CYS A 36 20.63 -4.45 -29.84
CA CYS A 36 19.20 -4.38 -30.19
C CYS A 36 18.61 -3.12 -29.57
N ARG A 37 17.89 -2.33 -30.38
CA ARG A 37 17.45 -0.96 -30.05
C ARG A 37 15.93 -0.84 -30.07
N GLU A 38 15.27 -1.60 -29.20
CA GLU A 38 13.81 -1.57 -29.09
C GLU A 38 13.32 -0.22 -28.57
N LYS A 39 12.36 0.38 -29.30
CA LYS A 39 11.65 1.58 -28.87
C LYS A 39 10.44 1.18 -28.02
N PRO A 40 10.05 1.95 -26.98
CA PRO A 40 8.90 1.62 -26.16
C PRO A 40 7.59 1.75 -26.93
N ALA A 41 6.76 0.71 -26.90
CA ALA A 41 5.40 0.71 -27.44
C ALA A 41 4.38 0.79 -26.29
N ALA A 42 3.84 1.99 -26.02
CA ALA A 42 2.81 2.17 -24.98
C ALA A 42 1.96 3.46 -25.10
N GLU A 43 1.68 3.98 -26.30
CA GLU A 43 0.65 5.03 -26.46
C GLU A 43 -0.76 4.42 -26.59
N PHE A 44 -1.34 4.02 -25.46
CA PHE A 44 -2.77 3.68 -25.37
C PHE A 44 -3.54 4.81 -24.67
N PHE A 45 -3.85 5.85 -25.43
CA PHE A 45 -4.78 6.90 -25.00
C PHE A 45 -6.20 6.34 -24.87
N PHE A 46 -6.63 6.08 -23.63
CA PHE A 46 -8.05 5.86 -23.32
C PHE A 46 -8.83 7.19 -23.40
N HIS A 47 -9.07 7.65 -24.63
CA HIS A 47 -10.04 8.70 -24.92
C HIS A 47 -11.47 8.15 -24.71
N ASN A 48 -11.96 8.18 -23.48
CA ASN A 48 -13.37 7.92 -23.18
C ASN A 48 -14.05 9.19 -22.63
N ARG A 49 -14.50 10.05 -23.55
CA ARG A 49 -15.26 11.28 -23.25
C ARG A 49 -16.67 11.21 -23.83
N ALA A 50 -17.41 10.15 -23.47
CA ALA A 50 -18.82 9.99 -23.81
C ALA A 50 -19.71 11.00 -23.05
N ALA A 51 -19.73 12.26 -23.52
CA ALA A 51 -20.61 13.30 -23.00
C ALA A 51 -22.03 13.11 -23.56
N LEU A 52 -22.86 12.33 -22.85
CA LEU A 52 -24.27 12.14 -23.19
C LEU A 52 -25.06 13.44 -22.98
N SER A 53 -25.37 14.14 -24.07
CA SER A 53 -26.26 15.31 -24.06
C SER A 53 -27.72 14.88 -23.93
N LEU A 54 -28.26 14.96 -22.71
CA LEU A 54 -29.69 14.80 -22.45
C LEU A 54 -30.48 15.95 -23.11
N PRO A 55 -31.52 15.68 -23.94
CA PRO A 55 -32.42 16.71 -24.41
C PRO A 55 -33.31 17.21 -23.26
N ARG A 56 -33.47 18.54 -23.15
CA ARG A 56 -34.48 19.14 -22.25
C ARG A 56 -35.87 18.98 -22.87
N CYS A 57 -36.87 18.72 -22.03
CA CYS A 57 -38.28 18.63 -22.44
C CYS A 57 -39.12 19.72 -21.74
N GLY A 58 -40.14 20.22 -22.42
CA GLY A 58 -41.03 21.31 -21.98
C GLY A 58 -40.87 22.58 -22.83
N GLN A 59 -41.93 23.33 -23.15
CA GLN A 59 -43.36 23.17 -22.79
C GLN A 59 -44.27 23.73 -23.90
N GLY A 60 -45.44 23.10 -24.12
CA GLY A 60 -46.57 23.67 -24.86
C GLY A 60 -46.36 23.84 -26.38
N THR A 61 -47.42 24.00 -27.19
CA THR A 61 -48.87 23.85 -26.93
C THR A 61 -49.54 23.42 -28.23
N GLU A 62 -50.50 22.49 -28.19
CA GLU A 62 -51.68 22.60 -29.06
C GLU A 62 -52.83 21.68 -28.63
N ARG A 63 -54.01 21.86 -29.25
CA ARG A 63 -55.31 21.45 -28.74
C ARG A 63 -56.15 20.82 -29.82
N PHE A 64 -56.27 19.49 -29.82
CA PHE A 64 -57.29 18.80 -30.64
C PHE A 64 -58.08 17.78 -29.82
N ARG A 65 -59.40 17.79 -30.01
CA ARG A 65 -60.32 16.75 -29.53
C ARG A 65 -60.65 15.84 -30.72
N SER A 66 -60.52 14.53 -30.55
CA SER A 66 -61.43 13.59 -31.20
C SER A 66 -61.49 12.29 -30.39
N THR A 67 -62.63 11.61 -30.47
CA THR A 67 -62.92 10.36 -29.77
C THR A 67 -62.47 9.14 -30.57
N HIS A 68 -61.77 8.18 -29.95
CA HIS A 68 -62.13 6.76 -30.10
C HIS A 68 -61.53 5.84 -29.02
N SER A 69 -62.29 4.78 -28.74
CA SER A 69 -62.03 3.50 -28.04
C SER A 69 -60.81 3.31 -27.09
N ARG A 70 -61.11 2.77 -25.90
CA ARG A 70 -60.15 2.08 -25.00
C ARG A 70 -59.71 0.76 -25.63
N TRP A 71 -58.41 0.48 -25.69
CA TRP A 71 -57.83 -0.85 -25.98
C TRP A 71 -56.37 -1.01 -25.45
N TRP A 72 -56.00 -0.31 -24.37
CA TRP A 72 -54.59 -0.24 -23.90
C TRP A 72 -54.36 -0.56 -22.42
N ASP A 73 -55.40 -0.90 -21.65
CA ASP A 73 -55.29 -1.06 -20.18
C ASP A 73 -54.82 -2.46 -19.72
N ASP A 74 -54.87 -3.48 -20.58
CA ASP A 74 -54.61 -4.91 -20.25
C ASP A 74 -53.22 -5.43 -20.70
N LEU A 75 -52.20 -4.57 -20.75
CA LEU A 75 -50.78 -5.00 -20.84
C LEU A 75 -49.95 -4.42 -19.70
N ALA A 76 -50.44 -4.63 -18.47
CA ALA A 76 -49.64 -4.59 -17.26
C ALA A 76 -48.60 -5.73 -17.26
N LEU A 77 -47.53 -5.54 -18.04
CA LEU A 77 -46.32 -6.35 -17.90
C LEU A 77 -45.74 -6.09 -16.51
N GLU A 78 -46.00 -7.03 -15.59
CA GLU A 78 -45.33 -7.15 -14.30
C GLU A 78 -43.84 -6.80 -14.46
N PRO A 79 -43.30 -5.81 -13.70
CA PRO A 79 -41.92 -5.37 -13.83
C PRO A 79 -40.99 -6.44 -13.24
N SER A 80 -40.78 -7.49 -14.04
CA SER A 80 -39.88 -8.62 -13.79
C SER A 80 -38.59 -8.12 -13.19
N CYS A 81 -38.27 -8.65 -12.02
CA CYS A 81 -37.43 -7.99 -11.02
C CYS A 81 -36.01 -7.69 -11.52
N TYR A 82 -35.84 -6.54 -12.16
CA TYR A 82 -34.56 -5.88 -12.42
C TYR A 82 -33.94 -5.44 -11.09
N ARG A 83 -33.44 -6.42 -10.33
CA ARG A 83 -32.45 -6.17 -9.28
C ARG A 83 -31.21 -5.64 -9.99
N PRO A 84 -30.82 -4.36 -9.81
CA PRO A 84 -29.56 -3.89 -10.38
C PRO A 84 -28.46 -4.71 -9.72
N VAL A 85 -27.76 -5.54 -10.51
CA VAL A 85 -26.64 -6.34 -10.02
C VAL A 85 -25.53 -5.37 -9.63
N SER A 86 -25.47 -5.04 -8.34
CA SER A 86 -24.52 -4.10 -7.79
C SER A 86 -23.13 -4.72 -7.87
N PHE A 87 -22.43 -4.47 -8.99
CA PHE A 87 -21.01 -4.76 -9.19
C PHE A 87 -20.16 -3.90 -8.24
N ARG A 88 -20.24 -4.20 -6.95
CA ARG A 88 -19.27 -3.75 -5.95
C ARG A 88 -17.97 -4.44 -6.26
N SER A 89 -16.97 -3.70 -6.74
CA SER A 89 -15.65 -4.25 -7.04
C SER A 89 -15.10 -4.97 -5.81
N ARG A 90 -14.66 -6.22 -6.00
CA ARG A 90 -14.11 -7.03 -4.93
C ARG A 90 -12.72 -6.54 -4.59
N ILE A 91 -12.46 -6.35 -3.29
CA ILE A 91 -11.16 -5.96 -2.76
C ILE A 91 -10.74 -7.00 -1.75
N GLU A 92 -9.68 -7.74 -2.08
CA GLU A 92 -9.27 -8.97 -1.39
C GLU A 92 -7.77 -8.93 -1.07
N LEU A 93 -7.34 -9.73 -0.10
CA LEU A 93 -5.92 -9.89 0.26
C LEU A 93 -5.56 -11.36 0.03
N GLY A 94 -4.40 -11.60 -0.60
CA GLY A 94 -3.86 -12.94 -0.84
C GLY A 94 -2.39 -13.01 -0.46
N ASP A 95 -1.90 -14.24 -0.27
CA ASP A 95 -0.55 -14.49 0.23
C ASP A 95 0.54 -14.10 -0.75
N VAL A 96 1.71 -13.70 -0.22
CA VAL A 96 2.94 -13.67 -1.02
C VAL A 96 3.51 -15.08 -1.05
N THR A 97 3.73 -15.61 -2.25
CA THR A 97 4.20 -16.99 -2.48
C THR A 97 5.37 -17.02 -3.45
N PRO A 98 6.20 -18.08 -3.49
CA PRO A 98 7.28 -18.22 -4.47
C PRO A 98 6.80 -18.13 -5.94
N HIS A 99 5.52 -18.44 -6.20
CA HIS A 99 4.91 -18.31 -7.52
C HIS A 99 4.59 -16.85 -7.88
N ASN A 100 4.02 -16.07 -6.95
CA ASN A 100 3.58 -14.70 -7.21
C ASN A 100 4.59 -13.60 -6.80
N ILE A 101 5.72 -13.94 -6.17
CA ILE A 101 6.77 -12.97 -5.73
C ILE A 101 7.26 -12.03 -6.85
N LYS A 102 7.23 -12.48 -8.12
CA LYS A 102 7.55 -11.65 -9.29
C LYS A 102 6.52 -10.52 -9.54
N GLN A 103 5.25 -10.73 -9.19
CA GLN A 103 4.21 -9.70 -9.21
C GLN A 103 4.49 -8.64 -8.13
N LEU A 104 4.84 -9.07 -6.90
CA LEU A 104 5.25 -8.15 -5.82
C LEU A 104 6.45 -7.29 -6.24
N LYS A 105 7.48 -7.90 -6.83
CA LYS A 105 8.68 -7.17 -7.29
C LYS A 105 8.33 -6.11 -8.35
N ARG A 106 7.43 -6.42 -9.30
CA ARG A 106 6.91 -5.46 -10.29
C ARG A 106 6.07 -4.35 -9.66
N LEU A 107 5.15 -4.68 -8.74
CA LEU A 107 4.33 -3.70 -8.02
C LEU A 107 5.23 -2.72 -7.25
N ASN A 108 6.21 -3.22 -6.49
CA ASN A 108 7.12 -2.38 -5.72
C ASN A 108 7.95 -1.44 -6.61
N GLN A 109 8.43 -1.92 -7.77
CA GLN A 109 9.17 -1.11 -8.75
C GLN A 109 8.34 0.05 -9.35
N VAL A 110 7.02 -0.11 -9.49
CA VAL A 110 6.12 0.94 -10.03
C VAL A 110 5.59 1.86 -8.92
N ILE A 111 5.40 1.34 -7.71
CA ILE A 111 4.79 2.05 -6.59
C ILE A 111 5.81 2.92 -5.84
N PHE A 112 7.05 2.45 -5.66
CA PHE A 112 8.07 3.11 -4.83
C PHE A 112 9.29 3.56 -5.66
N PRO A 113 9.77 4.81 -5.53
CA PRO A 113 11.01 5.27 -6.18
C PRO A 113 12.30 4.69 -5.57
N VAL A 114 12.24 3.55 -4.89
CA VAL A 114 13.41 2.86 -4.30
C VAL A 114 13.40 1.36 -4.64
N SER A 115 14.50 0.88 -5.21
CA SER A 115 14.67 -0.53 -5.56
C SER A 115 15.10 -1.36 -4.35
N TYR A 116 14.26 -2.32 -3.96
CA TYR A 116 14.59 -3.35 -2.95
C TYR A 116 15.44 -4.48 -3.57
N ASN A 117 16.35 -5.05 -2.77
CA ASN A 117 17.23 -6.13 -3.19
C ASN A 117 16.56 -7.51 -3.07
N ASP A 118 17.20 -8.56 -3.59
CA ASP A 118 16.65 -9.91 -3.53
C ASP A 118 16.65 -10.53 -2.12
N LYS A 119 17.41 -9.99 -1.16
CA LYS A 119 17.25 -10.37 0.25
C LYS A 119 15.85 -10.00 0.77
N PHE A 120 15.40 -8.76 0.56
CA PHE A 120 14.05 -8.32 0.96
C PHE A 120 12.96 -9.27 0.44
N TYR A 121 13.04 -9.73 -0.81
CA TYR A 121 12.05 -10.65 -1.37
C TYR A 121 12.15 -12.09 -0.85
N LYS A 122 13.31 -12.51 -0.32
CA LYS A 122 13.43 -13.77 0.45
C LYS A 122 12.84 -13.61 1.84
N ASP A 123 13.28 -12.57 2.58
CA ASP A 123 12.80 -12.27 3.94
C ASP A 123 11.25 -12.18 3.97
N VAL A 124 10.64 -11.59 2.93
CA VAL A 124 9.18 -11.46 2.76
C VAL A 124 8.43 -12.78 2.54
N LEU A 125 9.07 -13.86 2.10
CA LEU A 125 8.42 -15.18 1.97
C LEU A 125 8.31 -15.89 3.34
N GLU A 126 9.19 -15.56 4.29
CA GLU A 126 9.25 -16.21 5.60
C GLU A 126 8.33 -15.55 6.66
N VAL A 127 7.86 -14.32 6.43
CA VAL A 127 7.03 -13.57 7.43
C VAL A 127 5.54 -13.90 7.41
N GLY A 128 5.09 -14.78 6.49
CA GLY A 128 3.70 -15.25 6.41
C GLY A 128 2.66 -14.13 6.37
N GLU A 129 1.72 -14.14 7.33
CA GLU A 129 0.60 -13.20 7.43
C GLU A 129 0.96 -11.70 7.41
N LEU A 130 2.21 -11.35 7.74
CA LEU A 130 2.74 -9.98 7.70
C LEU A 130 3.05 -9.48 6.28
N ALA A 131 2.90 -10.32 5.25
CA ALA A 131 3.02 -9.94 3.85
C ALA A 131 1.79 -10.38 3.04
N LYS A 132 1.12 -9.44 2.37
CA LYS A 132 -0.06 -9.71 1.52
C LYS A 132 -0.02 -8.89 0.24
N LEU A 133 -0.40 -9.53 -0.87
CA LEU A 133 -0.83 -8.84 -2.08
C LEU A 133 -2.28 -8.39 -1.94
N ALA A 134 -2.61 -7.22 -2.48
CA ALA A 134 -3.96 -6.69 -2.52
C ALA A 134 -4.53 -6.73 -3.93
N TYR A 135 -5.69 -7.37 -4.06
CA TYR A 135 -6.38 -7.63 -5.31
C TYR A 135 -7.61 -6.73 -5.46
N PHE A 136 -7.87 -6.25 -6.67
CA PHE A 136 -9.08 -5.53 -7.06
C PHE A 136 -9.65 -6.20 -8.31
N ASN A 137 -10.84 -6.79 -8.19
CA ASN A 137 -11.43 -7.65 -9.23
C ASN A 137 -10.40 -8.65 -9.80
N ASP A 138 -9.80 -9.44 -8.90
CA ASP A 138 -8.82 -10.51 -9.18
C ASP A 138 -7.46 -10.05 -9.78
N ILE A 139 -7.28 -8.75 -10.03
CA ILE A 139 -6.00 -8.15 -10.47
C ILE A 139 -5.19 -7.71 -9.25
N ALA A 140 -3.92 -8.11 -9.14
CA ALA A 140 -3.00 -7.63 -8.10
C ALA A 140 -2.62 -6.16 -8.35
N VAL A 141 -3.02 -5.26 -7.45
CA VAL A 141 -2.88 -3.79 -7.61
C VAL A 141 -2.16 -3.09 -6.47
N GLY A 142 -1.80 -3.81 -5.41
CA GLY A 142 -1.05 -3.27 -4.28
C GLY A 142 -0.44 -4.36 -3.42
N ALA A 143 0.32 -3.94 -2.40
CA ALA A 143 0.94 -4.85 -1.45
C ALA A 143 1.19 -4.17 -0.10
N VAL A 144 1.26 -5.00 0.94
CA VAL A 144 1.84 -4.66 2.23
C VAL A 144 2.86 -5.71 2.63
N CYS A 145 4.03 -5.28 3.12
CA CYS A 145 5.06 -6.15 3.68
C CYS A 145 5.56 -5.54 4.98
N CYS A 146 5.48 -6.30 6.07
CA CYS A 146 5.97 -5.92 7.39
C CYS A 146 7.03 -6.91 7.89
N ARG A 147 7.78 -6.50 8.92
CA ARG A 147 8.64 -7.39 9.69
C ARG A 147 8.53 -7.05 11.18
N VAL A 148 8.84 -8.02 12.04
CA VAL A 148 9.08 -7.75 13.46
C VAL A 148 10.44 -7.07 13.61
N ASP A 149 10.52 -6.09 14.51
CA ASP A 149 11.73 -5.35 14.89
C ASP A 149 11.91 -5.46 16.41
N HIS A 150 13.06 -5.98 16.84
CA HIS A 150 13.44 -6.10 18.25
C HIS A 150 14.48 -5.03 18.57
N SER A 151 13.99 -3.80 18.73
CA SER A 151 14.81 -2.60 18.96
C SER A 151 14.39 -1.90 20.26
N GLN A 152 15.35 -1.28 20.95
CA GLN A 152 15.09 -0.47 22.17
C GLN A 152 14.36 -1.24 23.29
N ASN A 153 14.63 -2.55 23.42
CA ASN A 153 13.94 -3.47 24.35
C ASN A 153 12.41 -3.54 24.15
N GLN A 154 11.92 -3.31 22.93
CA GLN A 154 10.53 -3.41 22.52
C GLN A 154 10.37 -4.43 21.39
N LYS A 155 9.22 -5.13 21.33
CA LYS A 155 8.76 -5.87 20.15
C LYS A 155 7.90 -4.92 19.32
N ARG A 156 8.45 -4.47 18.19
CA ARG A 156 7.81 -3.47 17.31
C ARG A 156 7.44 -4.13 15.99
N LEU A 157 6.39 -3.64 15.33
CA LEU A 157 6.12 -4.03 13.93
C LEU A 157 6.54 -2.90 12.99
N TYR A 158 7.39 -3.23 12.01
CA TYR A 158 7.87 -2.28 11.01
C TYR A 158 7.18 -2.51 9.66
N ILE A 159 6.40 -1.52 9.19
CA ILE A 159 5.79 -1.54 7.85
C ILE A 159 6.83 -1.13 6.81
N MET A 160 7.47 -2.11 6.17
CA MET A 160 8.52 -1.86 5.17
C MET A 160 7.95 -1.22 3.91
N THR A 161 6.89 -1.81 3.37
CA THR A 161 6.19 -1.29 2.18
C THR A 161 4.69 -1.40 2.40
N LEU A 162 3.96 -0.34 2.07
CA LEU A 162 2.50 -0.36 1.92
C LEU A 162 2.14 0.63 0.83
N GLY A 163 1.47 0.16 -0.21
CA GLY A 163 1.08 1.00 -1.34
C GLY A 163 0.26 0.28 -2.40
N CYS A 164 -0.34 1.06 -3.29
CA CYS A 164 -1.09 0.57 -4.45
C CYS A 164 -0.84 1.43 -5.69
N LEU A 165 -1.05 0.83 -6.86
CA LEU A 165 -0.99 1.47 -8.17
C LEU A 165 -1.91 2.70 -8.22
N ALA A 166 -1.45 3.77 -8.86
CA ALA A 166 -2.13 5.07 -8.82
C ALA A 166 -3.63 5.04 -9.22
N PRO A 167 -4.07 4.31 -10.27
CA PRO A 167 -5.49 4.24 -10.66
C PRO A 167 -6.42 3.61 -9.61
N TYR A 168 -5.88 2.84 -8.66
CA TYR A 168 -6.66 2.10 -7.66
C TYR A 168 -6.59 2.75 -6.26
N ARG A 169 -6.00 3.94 -6.16
CA ARG A 169 -5.95 4.73 -4.91
C ARG A 169 -7.33 5.27 -4.55
N ARG A 170 -7.51 5.64 -3.28
CA ARG A 170 -8.77 6.12 -2.67
C ARG A 170 -9.93 5.10 -2.63
N LEU A 171 -9.84 3.96 -3.33
CA LEU A 171 -10.82 2.87 -3.30
C LEU A 171 -10.76 1.98 -2.02
N GLY A 172 -10.24 2.49 -0.89
CA GLY A 172 -10.16 1.74 0.37
C GLY A 172 -9.10 0.63 0.45
N ILE A 173 -8.38 0.30 -0.63
CA ILE A 173 -7.38 -0.78 -0.66
C ILE A 173 -6.28 -0.61 0.42
N GLY A 174 -5.76 0.61 0.57
CA GLY A 174 -4.78 0.95 1.61
C GLY A 174 -5.32 0.71 3.03
N THR A 175 -6.59 1.05 3.27
CA THR A 175 -7.29 0.79 4.54
C THR A 175 -7.40 -0.71 4.82
N LYS A 176 -7.76 -1.53 3.81
CA LYS A 176 -7.85 -2.99 3.98
C LYS A 176 -6.50 -3.59 4.35
N MET A 177 -5.43 -3.19 3.68
CA MET A 177 -4.06 -3.64 3.98
C MET A 177 -3.59 -3.21 5.37
N LEU A 178 -3.81 -1.95 5.78
CA LEU A 178 -3.38 -1.46 7.09
C LEU A 178 -4.19 -2.11 8.23
N ASN A 179 -5.51 -2.26 8.07
CA ASN A 179 -6.36 -2.93 9.06
C ASN A 179 -5.97 -4.41 9.23
N HIS A 180 -5.65 -5.12 8.15
CA HIS A 180 -5.13 -6.51 8.25
C HIS A 180 -3.91 -6.60 9.17
N VAL A 181 -2.94 -5.70 8.98
CA VAL A 181 -1.72 -5.64 9.80
C VAL A 181 -2.01 -5.23 11.25
N LEU A 182 -2.87 -4.24 11.48
CA LEU A 182 -3.28 -3.82 12.83
C LEU A 182 -4.00 -4.96 13.58
N ASN A 183 -4.88 -5.70 12.90
CA ASN A 183 -5.59 -6.84 13.46
C ASN A 183 -4.64 -8.02 13.82
N ILE A 184 -3.49 -8.15 13.16
CA ILE A 184 -2.45 -9.11 13.57
C ILE A 184 -1.78 -8.64 14.86
N CYS A 185 -1.40 -7.37 14.96
CA CYS A 185 -0.82 -6.81 16.17
C CYS A 185 -1.75 -6.91 17.38
N GLU A 186 -3.06 -6.66 17.18
CA GLU A 186 -4.10 -6.78 18.21
C GLU A 186 -4.28 -8.22 18.70
N LYS A 187 -4.27 -9.21 17.79
CA LYS A 187 -4.39 -10.64 18.13
C LYS A 187 -3.14 -11.22 18.78
N ASP A 188 -1.96 -10.74 18.42
CA ASP A 188 -0.68 -11.11 19.04
C ASP A 188 -0.55 -10.49 20.44
N GLY A 189 -0.98 -9.24 20.61
CA GLY A 189 -1.02 -8.52 21.90
C GLY A 189 0.33 -8.15 22.50
N THR A 190 1.44 -8.77 22.07
CA THR A 190 2.77 -8.53 22.67
C THR A 190 3.53 -7.37 22.04
N PHE A 191 3.08 -6.84 20.89
CA PHE A 191 3.70 -5.68 20.23
C PHE A 191 3.51 -4.38 21.03
N ASP A 192 4.57 -3.62 21.23
CA ASP A 192 4.53 -2.33 21.94
C ASP A 192 3.99 -1.20 21.04
N ASN A 193 4.44 -1.18 19.79
CA ASN A 193 4.05 -0.19 18.78
C ASN A 193 4.25 -0.72 17.35
N ILE A 194 3.60 -0.06 16.40
CA ILE A 194 3.76 -0.25 14.96
C ILE A 194 4.27 1.05 14.33
N TYR A 195 5.29 0.96 13.48
CA TYR A 195 5.96 2.15 12.94
C TYR A 195 6.42 1.99 11.48
N LEU A 196 6.74 3.11 10.84
CA LEU A 196 7.17 3.19 9.44
C LEU A 196 8.00 4.46 9.18
N HIS A 197 8.64 4.51 8.01
CA HIS A 197 9.28 5.74 7.50
C HIS A 197 8.56 6.24 6.26
N VAL A 198 8.39 7.56 6.15
CA VAL A 198 7.75 8.23 5.01
C VAL A 198 8.51 9.48 4.63
N GLN A 199 8.68 9.72 3.33
CA GLN A 199 9.34 10.93 2.80
C GLN A 199 8.58 12.18 3.24
N ILE A 200 9.29 13.22 3.69
CA ILE A 200 8.66 14.42 4.30
C ILE A 200 7.69 15.16 3.35
N SER A 201 7.93 15.09 2.04
CA SER A 201 7.07 15.69 1.00
C SER A 201 5.79 14.90 0.72
N ASN A 202 5.52 13.81 1.45
CA ASN A 202 4.43 12.89 1.14
C ASN A 202 3.21 13.04 2.07
N GLU A 203 2.68 14.25 2.13
CA GLU A 203 1.46 14.65 2.87
C GLU A 203 0.31 13.63 2.73
N SER A 204 0.05 13.17 1.50
CA SER A 204 -1.00 12.19 1.19
C SER A 204 -0.84 10.82 1.87
N ALA A 205 0.36 10.45 2.31
CA ALA A 205 0.60 9.26 3.14
C ALA A 205 0.53 9.61 4.63
N ILE A 206 1.11 10.74 5.03
CA ILE A 206 1.09 11.24 6.40
C ILE A 206 -0.36 11.38 6.90
N ASP A 207 -1.24 12.00 6.11
CA ASP A 207 -2.67 12.17 6.41
C ASP A 207 -3.50 10.89 6.22
N PHE A 208 -2.98 9.89 5.50
CA PHE A 208 -3.57 8.55 5.52
C PHE A 208 -3.28 7.90 6.87
N TYR A 209 -2.01 7.85 7.31
CA TYR A 209 -1.61 7.18 8.56
C TYR A 209 -2.14 7.89 9.82
N ARG A 210 -2.17 9.23 9.85
CA ARG A 210 -2.79 10.01 10.94
C ARG A 210 -4.22 9.55 11.27
N LYS A 211 -5.02 9.20 10.25
CA LYS A 211 -6.41 8.73 10.42
C LYS A 211 -6.55 7.37 11.12
N PHE A 212 -5.45 6.63 11.29
CA PHE A 212 -5.41 5.38 12.06
C PHE A 212 -4.77 5.56 13.44
N GLY A 213 -4.40 6.79 13.82
CA GLY A 213 -3.70 7.09 15.07
C GLY A 213 -2.18 6.90 15.01
N PHE A 214 -1.56 7.18 13.86
CA PHE A 214 -0.09 7.31 13.77
C PHE A 214 0.33 8.78 13.92
N GLU A 215 1.36 9.01 14.71
CA GLU A 215 1.94 10.32 14.99
C GLU A 215 3.38 10.40 14.47
N ILE A 216 3.86 11.62 14.18
CA ILE A 216 5.26 11.84 13.78
C ILE A 216 6.11 11.95 15.04
N ILE A 217 6.97 10.96 15.29
CA ILE A 217 7.81 10.91 16.50
C ILE A 217 9.26 11.37 16.27
N GLU A 218 9.73 11.36 15.02
CA GLU A 218 11.12 11.66 14.67
C GLU A 218 11.18 12.15 13.21
N THR A 219 12.22 12.90 12.84
CA THR A 219 12.53 13.22 11.43
C THR A 219 14.00 12.93 11.14
N LYS A 220 14.27 11.88 10.38
CA LYS A 220 15.62 11.43 10.02
C LYS A 220 16.13 12.21 8.83
N LYS A 221 17.17 12.99 9.08
CA LYS A 221 17.89 13.74 8.04
C LYS A 221 18.65 12.82 7.11
N ASN A 222 18.66 13.12 5.81
CA ASN A 222 19.42 12.38 4.79
C ASN A 222 19.17 10.86 4.80
N TYR A 223 17.93 10.44 5.06
CA TYR A 223 17.53 9.03 5.19
C TYR A 223 17.58 8.28 3.86
N TYR A 224 16.99 8.86 2.80
CA TYR A 224 17.11 8.35 1.44
C TYR A 224 18.40 8.84 0.79
N LYS A 225 19.12 7.97 0.08
CA LYS A 225 20.43 8.29 -0.52
C LYS A 225 20.38 8.57 -2.04
N ARG A 226 19.18 8.57 -2.64
CA ARG A 226 18.99 8.59 -4.11
C ARG A 226 17.72 9.32 -4.59
N ILE A 227 16.97 9.98 -3.69
CA ILE A 227 15.76 10.74 -4.03
C ILE A 227 15.69 11.98 -3.13
N GLU A 228 15.14 13.07 -3.66
CA GLU A 228 14.90 14.30 -2.91
C GLU A 228 13.40 14.55 -2.65
N PRO A 229 13.01 15.20 -1.54
CA PRO A 229 13.85 15.49 -0.38
C PRO A 229 14.36 14.21 0.30
N ALA A 230 15.62 14.17 0.70
CA ALA A 230 16.28 13.01 1.30
C ALA A 230 15.75 12.62 2.69
N ASP A 231 15.01 13.51 3.35
CA ASP A 231 14.51 13.33 4.71
C ASP A 231 13.29 12.40 4.81
N ALA A 232 13.16 11.70 5.94
CA ALA A 232 12.00 10.88 6.27
C ALA A 232 11.46 11.17 7.68
N HIS A 233 10.15 11.32 7.80
CA HIS A 233 9.48 11.23 9.10
C HIS A 233 9.38 9.77 9.54
N VAL A 234 9.57 9.52 10.83
CA VAL A 234 9.18 8.27 11.49
C VAL A 234 7.76 8.45 12.00
N LEU A 235 6.83 7.63 11.50
CA LEU A 235 5.46 7.59 11.99
C LEU A 235 5.28 6.35 12.86
N GLN A 236 4.71 6.53 14.04
CA GLN A 236 4.46 5.46 15.00
C GLN A 236 3.04 5.54 15.55
N LYS A 237 2.43 4.38 15.78
CA LYS A 237 1.25 4.20 16.62
C LYS A 237 1.62 3.28 17.78
N ASN A 238 1.39 3.74 19.01
CA ASN A 238 1.51 2.90 20.19
C ASN A 238 0.34 1.91 20.24
N LEU A 239 0.62 0.68 20.65
CA LEU A 239 -0.35 -0.42 20.70
C LEU A 239 -0.69 -0.81 22.13
N LYS A 240 0.31 -0.77 23.03
CA LYS A 240 0.09 -0.81 24.47
C LYS A 240 -0.23 0.59 25.00
N ALA A 241 -1.03 0.64 26.06
CA ALA A 241 -1.16 1.86 26.86
C ALA A 241 0.21 2.27 27.41
N PRO A 242 0.50 3.58 27.58
CA PRO A 242 1.72 4.02 28.22
C PRO A 242 1.77 3.48 29.66
N CYS A 243 2.86 2.79 30.00
CA CYS A 243 3.04 2.19 31.32
C CYS A 243 3.20 3.28 32.38
N LEU A 244 2.09 3.74 32.98
CA LEU A 244 2.12 4.48 34.24
C LEU A 244 2.78 3.60 35.30
N GLY A 245 3.93 4.03 35.79
CA GLY A 245 4.87 3.16 36.53
C GLY A 245 4.25 2.56 37.80
N GLN A 246 4.28 1.22 37.90
CA GLN A 246 3.89 0.49 39.10
C GLN A 246 4.92 0.65 40.22
N ASN A 247 4.86 1.78 40.93
CA ASN A 247 5.53 1.99 42.22
C ASN A 247 4.48 1.96 43.34
N ALA A 248 3.84 0.80 43.52
CA ALA A 248 2.72 0.62 44.43
C ALA A 248 2.69 -0.74 45.15
N ASP A 249 3.85 -1.35 45.40
CA ASP A 249 3.96 -2.61 46.17
C ASP A 249 5.29 -2.73 46.96
N VAL A 250 5.68 -1.66 47.66
CA VAL A 250 6.68 -1.71 48.75
C VAL A 250 6.24 -0.82 49.92
N GLN A 251 5.08 -1.13 50.53
CA GLN A 251 4.80 -0.60 51.86
C GLN A 251 5.53 -1.44 52.91
N LYS A 252 6.55 -0.82 53.49
CA LYS A 252 7.49 -1.36 54.48
C LYS A 252 6.75 -1.68 55.78
N THR A 253 6.57 -2.97 56.09
CA THR A 253 6.05 -3.41 57.39
C THR A 253 7.18 -3.45 58.42
N ASP A 254 7.55 -2.29 58.95
CA ASP A 254 8.27 -2.19 60.23
C ASP A 254 7.23 -2.13 61.36
N ASN A 255 7.19 -3.15 62.23
CA ASN A 255 6.53 -3.16 63.54
C ASN A 255 6.97 -4.39 64.33
#